data_AF-A0A9D7NIW2-F1
#
_entry.id   AF-A0A9D7NIW2-F1
#
_cell.length_a   1.000
_cell.length_b   1.000
_cell.length_c   1.000
_cell.angle_alpha   90.00
_cell.angle_beta   90.00
_cell.angle_gamma   90.00
#
_symmetry.space_group_name_H-M   'P 1'
#
loop_
_entity.id
_entity.type
_entity.pdbx_description
1 polymer ?
#
loop_
_entity_poly.entity_id
_entity_poly.type
_entity_poly.pdbx_seq_one_letter_code
_entity_poly.pdbx_strand_id
1 'polypeptide(L)'
;MCHDRVSNILVDRAGNIWVGTWGGVCRYEDGGFSDFPIPKPDVDLLPYQTTMDWITEITEDKQGNIWFGRDGYGACKYDGASFTHFTKKDGLPSNNVQVIEEDEQGNIWFGTRVAENDHPDPEKRSGEGGLCRYDPSALPGTGDKAFVQFPEWEGLSKNQIYTIYTDKKGHIWVGATGVGVYRYDGKSFKIYKGTNRMDLTHVFGVQDMLEDRNGTYWFGFSGGLFRLEGSSIVHVPQSGRGNSLCGRV
;
A
#
# COMPACT_ATOMS: atom_id res chain seq x y z
N MET A 1 -17.05 -18.64 1.11
CA MET A 1 -16.38 -17.37 0.76
C MET A 1 -17.03 -16.31 1.63
N CYS A 2 -16.21 -15.52 2.33
CA CYS A 2 -16.58 -14.60 3.43
C CYS A 2 -17.26 -13.33 2.92
N HIS A 3 -17.03 -12.98 1.65
CA HIS A 3 -17.68 -11.87 0.97
C HIS A 3 -17.43 -11.95 -0.55
N ASP A 4 -18.33 -11.43 -1.37
CA ASP A 4 -18.24 -11.51 -2.85
C ASP A 4 -17.28 -10.48 -3.47
N ARG A 5 -16.88 -9.47 -2.70
CA ARG A 5 -15.88 -8.47 -3.10
C ARG A 5 -14.51 -8.86 -2.56
N VAL A 6 -13.74 -9.52 -3.41
CA VAL A 6 -12.32 -9.84 -3.19
C VAL A 6 -11.48 -8.61 -3.47
N SER A 7 -10.54 -8.30 -2.58
CA SER A 7 -9.60 -7.20 -2.71
C SER A 7 -8.20 -7.66 -3.08
N ASN A 8 -7.75 -8.78 -2.52
CA ASN A 8 -6.41 -9.29 -2.77
C ASN A 8 -6.33 -10.81 -2.48
N ILE A 9 -5.29 -11.46 -3.02
CA ILE A 9 -5.04 -12.89 -2.86
C ILE A 9 -3.54 -13.09 -2.62
N LEU A 10 -3.19 -13.90 -1.63
CA LEU A 10 -1.82 -14.33 -1.35
C LEU A 10 -1.77 -15.86 -1.35
N VAL A 11 -0.73 -16.42 -1.98
CA VAL A 11 -0.33 -17.81 -1.75
C VAL A 11 0.94 -17.78 -0.92
N ASP A 12 0.86 -18.25 0.33
CA ASP A 12 2.01 -18.24 1.23
C ASP A 12 3.01 -19.36 0.88
N ARG A 13 4.19 -19.34 1.52
CA ARG A 13 5.24 -20.35 1.32
C ARG A 13 4.84 -21.76 1.77
N ALA A 14 3.86 -21.89 2.65
CA ALA A 14 3.31 -23.18 3.05
C ALA A 14 2.27 -23.71 2.04
N GLY A 15 1.88 -22.91 1.05
CA GLY A 15 0.93 -23.25 0.01
C GLY A 15 -0.53 -22.93 0.36
N ASN A 16 -0.79 -22.22 1.46
CA ASN A 16 -2.14 -21.78 1.81
C ASN A 16 -2.53 -20.60 0.93
N ILE A 17 -3.81 -20.56 0.52
CA ILE A 17 -4.36 -19.42 -0.22
C ILE A 17 -5.15 -18.56 0.75
N TRP A 18 -4.68 -17.33 0.95
CA TRP A 18 -5.35 -16.28 1.72
C TRP A 18 -6.08 -15.35 0.77
N VAL A 19 -7.33 -15.05 1.08
CA VAL A 19 -8.18 -14.17 0.28
C VAL A 19 -8.68 -13.05 1.18
N GLY A 20 -8.23 -11.84 0.89
CA GLY A 20 -8.73 -10.63 1.51
C GLY A 20 -10.01 -10.18 0.82
N THR A 21 -10.99 -9.76 1.61
CA THR A 21 -12.28 -9.31 1.11
C THR A 21 -12.74 -8.08 1.86
N TRP A 22 -13.86 -7.49 1.43
CA TRP A 22 -14.53 -6.40 2.16
C TRP A 22 -15.17 -6.84 3.49
N GLY A 23 -15.30 -8.15 3.72
CA GLY A 23 -15.89 -8.74 4.94
C GLY A 23 -14.89 -9.51 5.80
N GLY A 24 -13.58 -9.33 5.59
CA GLY A 24 -12.52 -10.03 6.33
C GLY A 24 -11.72 -10.98 5.45
N VAL A 25 -11.08 -11.96 6.07
CA VAL A 25 -10.20 -12.92 5.41
C VAL A 25 -10.87 -14.28 5.28
N CYS A 26 -10.64 -14.92 4.14
CA CYS A 26 -10.88 -16.33 3.93
C CYS A 26 -9.58 -17.06 3.67
N ARG A 27 -9.52 -18.33 4.07
CA ARG A 27 -8.43 -19.23 3.72
C ARG A 27 -8.97 -20.43 2.96
N TYR A 28 -8.26 -20.86 1.93
CA TYR A 28 -8.54 -22.10 1.22
C TYR A 28 -7.81 -23.26 1.88
N GLU A 29 -8.56 -24.23 2.38
CA GLU A 29 -8.05 -25.46 3.00
C GLU A 29 -8.93 -26.65 2.61
N ASP A 30 -8.31 -27.82 2.41
CA ASP A 30 -9.02 -29.10 2.18
C ASP A 30 -10.13 -29.06 1.11
N GLY A 31 -9.91 -28.29 0.04
CA GLY A 31 -10.85 -28.21 -1.07
C GLY A 31 -11.90 -27.10 -0.97
N GLY A 32 -11.94 -26.32 0.13
CA GLY A 32 -12.95 -25.29 0.37
C GLY A 32 -12.40 -24.00 0.98
N PHE A 33 -13.20 -22.93 0.93
CA PHE A 33 -12.89 -21.66 1.60
C PHE A 33 -13.65 -21.54 2.92
N SER A 34 -12.93 -21.29 4.00
CA SER A 34 -13.48 -20.96 5.32
C SER A 34 -13.06 -19.58 5.77
N ASP A 35 -13.89 -18.95 6.60
CA ASP A 35 -13.59 -17.65 7.20
C ASP A 35 -12.41 -17.79 8.17
N PHE A 36 -11.51 -16.81 8.14
CA PHE A 36 -10.38 -16.70 9.06
C PHE A 36 -10.55 -15.43 9.92
N PRO A 37 -11.09 -15.56 11.14
CA PRO A 37 -11.43 -14.39 11.95
C PRO A 37 -10.17 -13.72 12.51
N ILE A 38 -10.00 -12.44 12.20
CA ILE A 38 -8.96 -11.59 12.78
C ILE A 38 -9.58 -10.84 13.98
N PRO A 39 -9.01 -10.96 15.19
CA PRO A 39 -9.44 -10.17 16.35
C PRO A 39 -9.47 -8.67 16.05
N LYS A 40 -10.39 -7.94 16.68
CA LYS A 40 -10.51 -6.49 16.51
C LYS A 40 -9.67 -5.79 17.59
N PRO A 41 -8.76 -4.87 17.23
CA PRO A 41 -8.04 -4.08 18.22
C PRO A 41 -8.94 -3.03 18.86
N ASP A 42 -8.48 -2.47 19.98
CA ASP A 42 -9.11 -1.32 20.64
C ASP A 42 -8.77 -0.01 19.90
N VAL A 43 -9.72 0.46 19.09
CA VAL A 43 -9.59 1.68 18.29
C VAL A 43 -10.87 2.53 18.38
N ASP A 44 -10.68 3.85 18.39
CA ASP A 44 -11.77 4.81 18.34
C ASP A 44 -12.26 4.92 16.89
N LEU A 45 -13.34 4.22 16.56
CA LEU A 45 -13.94 4.22 15.23
C LEU A 45 -15.02 5.29 15.08
N LEU A 46 -15.12 5.84 13.87
CA LEU A 46 -16.16 6.78 13.52
C LEU A 46 -17.42 6.04 13.03
N PRO A 47 -18.64 6.55 13.31
CA PRO A 47 -19.89 5.80 13.02
C PRO A 47 -20.10 5.42 11.55
N TYR A 48 -19.43 6.10 10.62
CA TYR A 48 -19.60 5.94 9.18
C TYR A 48 -18.56 5.04 8.52
N GLN A 49 -17.63 4.44 9.29
CA GLN A 49 -16.58 3.56 8.77
C GLN A 49 -17.13 2.18 8.39
N THR A 50 -17.93 2.12 7.33
CA THR A 50 -18.59 0.89 6.86
C THR A 50 -17.64 -0.14 6.24
N THR A 51 -16.42 0.26 5.92
CA THR A 51 -15.38 -0.58 5.31
C THR A 51 -14.43 -1.19 6.34
N MET A 52 -14.67 -1.09 7.64
CA MET A 52 -13.70 -1.50 8.67
C MET A 52 -13.25 -2.98 8.60
N ASP A 53 -14.10 -3.88 8.09
CA ASP A 53 -13.74 -5.29 7.90
C ASP A 53 -13.06 -5.57 6.53
N TRP A 54 -12.84 -4.53 5.72
CA TRP A 54 -12.09 -4.60 4.48
C TRP A 54 -10.61 -4.85 4.72
N ILE A 55 -10.12 -5.94 4.13
CA ILE A 55 -8.71 -6.28 4.04
C ILE A 55 -8.13 -5.63 2.78
N THR A 56 -7.25 -4.65 2.96
CA THR A 56 -6.67 -3.89 1.85
C THR A 56 -5.45 -4.59 1.25
N GLU A 57 -4.71 -5.33 2.08
CA GLU A 57 -3.46 -5.98 1.73
C GLU A 57 -3.30 -7.29 2.53
N ILE A 58 -2.70 -8.31 1.90
CA ILE A 58 -2.20 -9.50 2.59
C ILE A 58 -0.84 -9.83 2.02
N THR A 59 0.19 -9.81 2.86
CA THR A 59 1.57 -10.14 2.47
C THR A 59 2.21 -11.08 3.47
N GLU A 60 3.21 -11.83 3.04
CA GLU A 60 4.02 -12.71 3.90
C GLU A 60 5.44 -12.15 4.00
N ASP A 61 5.94 -11.97 5.23
CA ASP A 61 7.31 -11.51 5.46
C ASP A 61 8.35 -12.64 5.33
N LYS A 62 9.64 -12.31 5.39
CA LYS A 62 10.76 -13.26 5.32
C LYS A 62 10.74 -14.29 6.43
N GLN A 63 10.13 -13.99 7.57
CA GLN A 63 10.01 -14.89 8.72
C GLN A 63 8.79 -15.81 8.60
N GLY A 64 7.93 -15.61 7.59
CA GLY A 64 6.72 -16.39 7.37
C GLY A 64 5.50 -15.88 8.14
N ASN A 65 5.58 -14.67 8.73
CA ASN A 65 4.40 -14.06 9.33
C ASN A 65 3.51 -13.49 8.23
N ILE A 66 2.19 -13.62 8.43
CA ILE A 66 1.20 -13.04 7.54
C ILE A 66 0.76 -11.68 8.07
N TRP A 67 0.86 -10.67 7.22
CA TRP A 67 0.46 -9.30 7.52
C TRP A 67 -0.83 -8.96 6.80
N PHE A 68 -1.75 -8.32 7.52
CA PHE A 68 -3.04 -7.87 7.02
C PHE A 68 -3.12 -6.35 7.15
N GLY A 69 -3.30 -5.66 6.02
CA GLY A 69 -3.72 -4.27 6.00
C GLY A 69 -5.23 -4.19 6.18
N ARG A 70 -5.71 -3.29 7.03
CA ARG A 70 -7.15 -3.10 7.28
C ARG A 70 -7.53 -1.64 7.17
N ASP A 71 -8.73 -1.40 6.63
CA ASP A 71 -9.37 -0.09 6.70
C ASP A 71 -9.91 0.12 8.15
N GLY A 72 -9.61 1.23 8.80
CA GLY A 72 -10.04 1.56 10.16
C GLY A 72 -9.37 0.80 11.34
N TYR A 73 -8.85 -0.42 11.14
CA TYR A 73 -8.23 -1.24 12.20
C TYR A 73 -6.70 -1.29 12.17
N GLY A 74 -6.03 -0.59 11.26
CA GLY A 74 -4.58 -0.55 11.16
C GLY A 74 -4.00 -1.79 10.48
N ALA A 75 -2.83 -2.24 10.94
CA ALA A 75 -2.20 -3.47 10.47
C ALA A 75 -2.29 -4.58 11.52
N CYS A 76 -2.30 -5.82 11.07
CA CYS A 76 -2.28 -6.99 11.95
C CYS A 76 -1.25 -8.00 11.44
N LYS A 77 -0.37 -8.48 12.32
CA LYS A 77 0.57 -9.56 12.05
C LYS A 77 0.07 -10.85 12.70
N TYR A 78 0.11 -11.95 11.96
CA TYR A 78 -0.16 -13.30 12.43
C TYR A 78 1.10 -14.16 12.28
N ASP A 79 1.60 -14.70 13.40
CA ASP A 79 2.83 -15.50 13.45
C ASP A 79 2.59 -17.01 13.33
N GLY A 80 1.36 -17.42 12.97
CA GLY A 80 0.93 -18.82 12.98
C GLY A 80 0.28 -19.27 14.29
N ALA A 81 0.38 -18.47 15.36
CA ALA A 81 -0.22 -18.77 16.66
C ALA A 81 -1.04 -17.60 17.24
N SER A 82 -0.52 -16.38 17.14
CA SER A 82 -1.04 -15.18 17.78
C SER A 82 -1.14 -14.01 16.81
N PHE A 83 -2.00 -13.04 17.18
CA PHE A 83 -2.14 -11.79 16.45
C PHE A 83 -1.47 -10.64 17.21
N THR A 84 -0.76 -9.79 16.49
CA THR A 84 -0.25 -8.50 16.98
C THR A 84 -0.88 -7.38 16.15
N HIS A 85 -1.45 -6.39 16.81
CA HIS A 85 -2.08 -5.24 16.15
C HIS A 85 -1.20 -4.01 16.20
N PHE A 86 -1.23 -3.23 15.14
CA PHE A 86 -0.53 -1.96 15.01
C PHE A 86 -1.52 -0.91 14.55
N THR A 87 -1.58 0.19 15.30
CA THR A 87 -2.56 1.27 15.13
C THR A 87 -1.87 2.62 15.16
N LYS A 88 -2.65 3.71 15.02
CA LYS A 88 -2.18 5.08 15.24
C LYS A 88 -1.56 5.27 16.63
N LYS A 89 -2.06 4.55 17.65
CA LYS A 89 -1.51 4.63 19.02
C LYS A 89 -0.06 4.09 19.08
N ASP A 90 0.30 3.19 18.18
CA ASP A 90 1.62 2.54 18.12
C ASP A 90 2.62 3.30 17.24
N GLY A 91 2.14 4.16 16.34
CA GLY A 91 2.98 5.00 15.48
C GLY A 91 2.61 5.01 14.00
N LEU A 92 1.57 4.28 13.57
CA LEU A 92 1.03 4.42 12.21
C LEU A 92 0.50 5.85 11.98
N PRO A 93 0.69 6.45 10.79
CA PRO A 93 0.09 7.75 10.48
C PRO A 93 -1.45 7.71 10.50
N SER A 94 -2.02 6.59 10.04
CA SER A 94 -3.47 6.34 9.99
C SER A 94 -3.79 4.86 10.22
N ASN A 95 -4.99 4.58 10.72
CA ASN A 95 -5.50 3.22 10.85
C ASN A 95 -6.03 2.65 9.51
N ASN A 96 -6.02 3.43 8.44
CA ASN A 96 -6.41 2.96 7.11
C ASN A 96 -5.15 2.54 6.36
N VAL A 97 -4.62 1.35 6.69
CA VAL A 97 -3.43 0.80 6.03
C VAL A 97 -3.84 0.33 4.64
N GLN A 98 -3.06 0.72 3.62
CA GLN A 98 -3.35 0.43 2.22
C GLN A 98 -2.35 -0.54 1.59
N VAL A 99 -1.10 -0.49 2.03
CA VAL A 99 -0.02 -1.33 1.50
C VAL A 99 0.98 -1.61 2.59
N ILE A 100 1.52 -2.83 2.58
CA ILE A 100 2.52 -3.34 3.51
C ILE A 100 3.62 -3.96 2.67
N GLU A 101 4.87 -3.55 2.89
CA GLU A 101 6.02 -4.06 2.14
C GLU A 101 7.21 -4.29 3.08
N GLU A 102 7.89 -5.42 2.96
CA GLU A 102 9.10 -5.70 3.74
C GLU A 102 10.36 -5.34 2.94
N ASP A 103 11.27 -4.57 3.54
CA ASP A 103 12.55 -4.24 2.92
C ASP A 103 13.62 -5.33 3.09
N GLU A 104 14.77 -5.14 2.42
CA GLU A 104 15.88 -6.09 2.49
C GLU A 104 16.40 -6.37 3.91
N GLN A 105 16.28 -5.40 4.82
CA GLN A 105 16.74 -5.50 6.20
C GLN A 105 15.68 -6.10 7.15
N GLY A 106 14.48 -6.39 6.66
CA GLY A 106 13.38 -6.93 7.45
C GLY A 106 12.56 -5.87 8.18
N ASN A 107 12.71 -4.58 7.81
CA ASN A 107 11.77 -3.57 8.27
C ASN A 107 10.48 -3.65 7.46
N ILE A 108 9.38 -3.32 8.11
CA ILE A 108 8.05 -3.32 7.49
C ILE A 108 7.64 -1.89 7.19
N TRP A 109 7.35 -1.59 5.94
CA TRP A 109 6.89 -0.30 5.48
C TRP A 109 5.37 -0.32 5.34
N PHE A 110 4.72 0.70 5.89
CA PHE A 110 3.28 0.88 5.81
C PHE A 110 2.95 2.14 5.03
N GLY A 111 2.13 1.98 4.01
CA GLY A 111 1.46 3.08 3.33
C GLY A 111 0.03 3.19 3.82
N THR A 112 -0.37 4.40 4.23
CA THR A 112 -1.69 4.66 4.80
C THR A 112 -2.47 5.70 4.02
N ARG A 113 -3.80 5.58 4.04
CA ARG A 113 -4.75 6.55 3.49
C ARG A 113 -5.25 7.50 4.57
N VAL A 114 -5.80 8.63 4.14
CA VAL A 114 -6.50 9.58 4.99
C VAL A 114 -7.73 8.88 5.59
N ALA A 115 -7.77 8.79 6.92
CA ALA A 115 -8.74 7.99 7.66
C ALA A 115 -10.20 8.47 7.47
N GLU A 116 -10.36 9.76 7.21
CA GLU A 116 -11.64 10.47 7.18
C GLU A 116 -12.19 10.61 5.76
N ASN A 117 -11.52 10.06 4.73
CA ASN A 117 -12.03 10.13 3.35
C ASN A 117 -13.43 9.51 3.19
N ASP A 118 -13.80 8.58 4.07
CA ASP A 118 -15.09 7.92 4.07
C ASP A 118 -16.20 8.76 4.73
N HIS A 119 -15.87 9.95 5.27
CA HIS A 119 -16.89 10.84 5.83
C HIS A 119 -17.86 11.27 4.71
N PRO A 120 -19.20 11.12 4.89
CA PRO A 120 -20.17 11.46 3.85
C PRO A 120 -20.18 12.96 3.48
N ASP A 121 -19.90 13.82 4.47
CA ASP A 121 -19.65 15.26 4.30
C ASP A 121 -18.17 15.52 3.94
N PRO A 122 -17.86 16.04 2.74
CA PRO A 122 -16.48 16.33 2.32
C PRO A 122 -15.74 17.34 3.20
N GLU A 123 -16.46 18.29 3.81
CA GLU A 123 -15.84 19.34 4.64
C GLU A 123 -15.32 18.81 5.98
N LYS A 124 -15.71 17.58 6.35
CA LYS A 124 -15.29 16.89 7.58
C LYS A 124 -14.19 15.87 7.36
N ARG A 125 -13.66 15.77 6.13
CA ARG A 125 -12.53 14.89 5.78
C ARG A 125 -11.22 15.61 6.10
N SER A 126 -10.66 15.41 7.30
CA SER A 126 -9.61 16.29 7.84
C SER A 126 -8.31 15.65 8.30
N GLY A 127 -8.18 14.32 8.34
CA GLY A 127 -6.95 13.69 8.81
C GLY A 127 -5.96 13.40 7.70
N GLU A 128 -4.98 12.57 8.08
CA GLU A 128 -3.73 12.43 7.35
C GLU A 128 -3.52 10.96 6.98
N GLY A 129 -2.95 10.72 5.80
CA GLY A 129 -2.37 9.43 5.44
C GLY A 129 -0.89 9.41 5.81
N GLY A 130 -0.09 8.70 5.01
CA GLY A 130 1.36 8.80 5.06
C GLY A 130 2.07 7.46 5.09
N LEU A 131 3.39 7.55 5.05
CA LEU A 131 4.37 6.47 5.05
C LEU A 131 4.99 6.36 6.44
N CYS A 132 5.11 5.14 6.94
CA CYS A 132 6.01 4.85 8.05
C CYS A 132 6.77 3.55 7.84
N ARG A 133 7.86 3.40 8.59
CA ARG A 133 8.67 2.19 8.66
C ARG A 133 8.65 1.66 10.09
N TYR A 134 8.47 0.36 10.24
CA TYR A 134 8.54 -0.38 11.48
C TYR A 134 9.78 -1.27 11.50
N ASP A 135 10.61 -1.09 12.51
CA ASP A 135 11.74 -1.97 12.81
C ASP A 135 11.32 -2.98 13.90
N PRO A 136 11.10 -4.26 13.55
CA PRO A 136 10.73 -5.29 14.52
C PRO A 136 11.87 -5.64 15.50
N SER A 137 13.10 -5.24 15.21
CA SER A 137 14.28 -5.47 16.07
C SER A 137 14.52 -4.36 17.08
N ALA A 138 13.81 -3.23 16.97
CA ALA A 138 13.96 -2.11 17.89
C ALA A 138 13.62 -2.52 19.34
N LEU A 139 14.57 -2.32 20.24
CA LEU A 139 14.43 -2.70 21.65
C LEU A 139 13.74 -1.57 22.46
N PRO A 140 12.72 -1.89 23.28
CA PRO A 140 12.11 -0.90 24.15
C PRO A 140 13.14 -0.24 25.08
N GLY A 141 13.11 1.10 25.16
CA GLY A 141 13.95 1.86 26.10
C GLY A 141 15.35 2.21 25.61
N THR A 142 15.76 1.84 24.39
CA THR A 142 17.06 2.24 23.81
C THR A 142 17.06 3.64 23.18
N GLY A 143 15.89 4.27 23.08
CA GLY A 143 15.70 5.53 22.36
C GLY A 143 15.42 5.36 20.86
N ASP A 144 15.66 4.16 20.31
CA ASP A 144 15.24 3.81 18.96
C ASP A 144 13.73 3.67 18.91
N LYS A 145 13.11 4.39 17.97
CA LYS A 145 11.67 4.25 17.74
C LYS A 145 11.43 3.07 16.81
N ALA A 146 10.64 2.11 17.28
CA ALA A 146 10.20 1.01 16.43
C ALA A 146 9.45 1.54 15.18
N PHE A 147 8.64 2.60 15.32
CA PHE A 147 8.01 3.29 14.20
C PHE A 147 8.72 4.60 13.85
N VAL A 148 9.10 4.76 12.59
CA VAL A 148 9.70 5.97 12.02
C VAL A 148 8.80 6.52 10.92
N GLN A 149 8.45 7.80 11.02
CA GLN A 149 7.72 8.55 9.99
C GLN A 149 8.68 9.53 9.29
N PHE A 150 8.24 10.08 8.16
CA PHE A 150 9.07 10.89 7.26
C PHE A 150 8.49 12.30 7.02
N PRO A 151 8.31 13.13 8.08
CA PRO A 151 7.66 14.44 7.98
C PRO A 151 8.42 15.48 7.15
N GLU A 152 9.73 15.33 7.01
CA GLU A 152 10.61 16.22 6.25
C GLU A 152 10.46 16.08 4.73
N TRP A 153 9.80 15.02 4.26
CA TRP A 153 9.58 14.76 2.84
C TRP A 153 8.14 15.09 2.46
N GLU A 154 7.98 16.12 1.63
CA GLU A 154 6.68 16.63 1.18
C GLU A 154 5.76 15.50 0.71
N GLY A 155 4.59 15.39 1.34
CA GLY A 155 3.54 14.43 0.99
C GLY A 155 3.73 13.01 1.52
N LEU A 156 4.90 12.62 2.03
CA LEU A 156 5.07 11.30 2.65
C LEU A 156 4.44 11.20 4.05
N SER A 157 4.15 12.32 4.71
CA SER A 157 3.57 12.32 6.06
C SER A 157 2.07 12.62 6.12
N LYS A 158 1.48 13.12 5.03
CA LYS A 158 0.08 13.59 5.04
C LYS A 158 -0.76 13.07 3.88
N ASN A 159 -0.13 12.65 2.78
CA ASN A 159 -0.87 12.21 1.61
C ASN A 159 -1.12 10.71 1.66
N GLN A 160 -2.04 10.27 0.81
CA GLN A 160 -2.35 8.86 0.66
C GLN A 160 -1.21 8.14 -0.05
N ILE A 161 -0.70 7.10 0.59
CA ILE A 161 0.31 6.19 0.04
C ILE A 161 -0.41 4.92 -0.44
N TYR A 162 -0.47 4.73 -1.75
CA TYR A 162 -1.23 3.63 -2.36
C TYR A 162 -0.38 2.39 -2.63
N THR A 163 0.91 2.58 -2.86
CA THR A 163 1.82 1.51 -3.25
C THR A 163 3.21 1.77 -2.70
N ILE A 164 3.85 0.69 -2.28
CA ILE A 164 5.24 0.61 -1.88
C ILE A 164 5.80 -0.62 -2.60
N TYR A 165 7.00 -0.51 -3.15
CA TYR A 165 7.63 -1.59 -3.88
C TYR A 165 9.13 -1.65 -3.58
N THR A 166 9.63 -2.82 -3.18
CA THR A 166 11.07 -3.06 -3.05
C THR A 166 11.65 -3.55 -4.37
N ASP A 167 12.63 -2.83 -4.92
CA ASP A 167 13.33 -3.26 -6.13
C ASP A 167 14.41 -4.30 -5.85
N LYS A 168 14.98 -4.91 -6.91
CA LYS A 168 16.00 -5.96 -6.80
C LYS A 168 17.32 -5.50 -6.17
N LYS A 169 17.48 -4.21 -5.93
CA LYS A 169 18.65 -3.59 -5.29
C LYS A 169 18.35 -3.15 -3.85
N GLY A 170 17.15 -3.45 -3.35
CA GLY A 170 16.70 -3.07 -2.02
C GLY A 170 16.24 -1.62 -1.88
N HIS A 171 16.06 -0.89 -2.99
CA HIS A 171 15.48 0.45 -2.89
C HIS A 171 13.96 0.36 -2.70
N ILE A 172 13.42 1.27 -1.91
CA ILE A 172 11.98 1.38 -1.69
C ILE A 172 11.40 2.44 -2.60
N TRP A 173 10.47 2.05 -3.45
CA TRP A 173 9.67 2.95 -4.29
C TRP A 173 8.34 3.23 -3.61
N VAL A 174 7.88 4.48 -3.61
CA VAL A 174 6.66 4.91 -2.91
C VAL A 174 5.81 5.79 -3.81
N GLY A 175 4.54 5.42 -3.98
CA GLY A 175 3.54 6.21 -4.71
C GLY A 175 2.73 7.11 -3.76
N ALA A 176 3.01 8.42 -3.75
CA ALA A 176 2.29 9.40 -2.95
C ALA A 176 1.33 10.24 -3.80
N THR A 177 0.06 10.28 -3.41
CA THR A 177 -0.97 11.00 -4.16
C THR A 177 -0.66 12.50 -4.28
N GLY A 178 -0.81 13.05 -5.48
CA GLY A 178 -0.63 14.49 -5.75
C GLY A 178 0.82 14.98 -5.77
N VAL A 179 1.81 14.09 -5.65
CA VAL A 179 3.22 14.48 -5.50
C VAL A 179 4.10 13.88 -6.58
N GLY A 180 4.02 12.56 -6.77
CA GLY A 180 4.84 11.81 -7.72
C GLY A 180 5.29 10.48 -7.14
N VAL A 181 6.38 9.93 -7.70
CA VAL A 181 6.99 8.70 -7.22
C VAL A 181 8.27 9.02 -6.48
N TYR A 182 8.40 8.49 -5.27
CA TYR A 182 9.64 8.55 -4.52
C TYR A 182 10.43 7.25 -4.65
N ARG A 183 11.75 7.35 -4.58
CA ARG A 183 12.66 6.22 -4.39
C ARG A 183 13.59 6.51 -3.22
N TYR A 184 13.62 5.62 -2.24
CA TYR A 184 14.49 5.63 -1.09
C TYR A 184 15.69 4.71 -1.31
N ASP A 185 16.89 5.22 -1.08
CA ASP A 185 18.14 4.48 -1.26
C ASP A 185 18.74 3.91 0.03
N GLY A 186 17.96 3.86 1.12
CA GLY A 186 18.46 3.53 2.46
C GLY A 186 18.97 4.75 3.24
N LYS A 187 19.08 5.92 2.60
CA LYS A 187 19.52 7.16 3.25
C LYS A 187 18.62 8.36 2.96
N SER A 188 18.15 8.51 1.73
CA SER A 188 17.39 9.68 1.28
C SER A 188 16.34 9.33 0.24
N PHE A 189 15.30 10.15 0.16
CA PHE A 189 14.30 10.02 -0.90
C PHE A 189 14.63 10.90 -2.09
N LYS A 190 14.57 10.31 -3.28
CA LYS A 190 14.59 11.02 -4.56
C LYS A 190 13.19 11.02 -5.17
N ILE A 191 12.70 12.19 -5.58
CA ILE A 191 11.40 12.32 -6.22
C ILE A 191 11.47 12.33 -7.75
N TYR A 192 10.49 11.69 -8.38
CA TYR A 192 10.24 11.65 -9.81
C TYR A 192 8.85 12.27 -10.07
N LYS A 193 8.84 13.58 -10.37
CA LYS A 193 7.61 14.35 -10.70
C LYS A 193 7.31 14.39 -12.20
N GLY A 194 8.33 14.24 -13.04
CA GLY A 194 8.24 14.48 -14.48
C GLY A 194 7.62 13.32 -15.24
N THR A 195 6.49 13.60 -15.90
CA THR A 195 5.86 12.68 -16.86
C THR A 195 5.43 13.42 -18.12
N ASN A 196 5.46 12.71 -19.25
CA ASN A 196 5.00 13.24 -20.54
C ASN A 196 3.46 13.29 -20.67
N ARG A 197 2.72 12.81 -19.66
CA ARG A 197 1.26 12.88 -19.57
C ARG A 197 0.81 13.32 -18.17
N MET A 198 1.20 14.53 -17.78
CA MET A 198 0.79 15.14 -16.50
C MET A 198 -0.74 15.14 -16.32
N ASP A 199 -1.50 15.28 -17.42
CA ASP A 199 -2.96 15.20 -17.45
C ASP A 199 -3.53 13.87 -16.92
N LEU A 200 -2.75 12.78 -17.02
CA LEU A 200 -3.12 11.45 -16.54
C LEU A 200 -2.62 11.14 -15.12
N THR A 201 -1.61 11.87 -14.63
CA THR A 201 -0.92 11.56 -13.38
C THR A 201 -1.19 12.56 -12.26
N HIS A 202 -1.94 13.64 -12.52
CA HIS A 202 -2.23 14.69 -11.53
C HIS A 202 -3.38 14.35 -10.56
N VAL A 203 -4.33 13.48 -10.96
CA VAL A 203 -5.58 13.28 -10.20
C VAL A 203 -5.47 12.11 -9.21
N PHE A 204 -4.66 11.09 -9.51
CA PHE A 204 -4.46 9.92 -8.67
C PHE A 204 -2.99 9.49 -8.65
N GLY A 205 -2.52 9.05 -7.48
CA GLY A 205 -1.17 8.52 -7.31
C GLY A 205 -0.96 7.23 -8.10
N VAL A 206 0.31 6.80 -8.18
CA VAL A 206 0.66 5.47 -8.70
C VAL A 206 -0.09 4.41 -7.90
N GLN A 207 -0.73 3.50 -8.61
CA GLN A 207 -1.51 2.40 -8.06
C GLN A 207 -0.67 1.15 -7.87
N ASP A 208 0.30 0.93 -8.76
CA ASP A 208 1.15 -0.25 -8.72
C ASP A 208 2.52 0.03 -9.36
N MET A 209 3.55 -0.69 -8.93
CA MET A 209 4.93 -0.55 -9.36
C MET A 209 5.61 -1.90 -9.51
N LEU A 210 6.43 -2.06 -10.54
CA LEU A 210 7.15 -3.30 -10.77
C LEU A 210 8.48 -3.05 -11.49
N GLU A 211 9.54 -3.75 -11.07
CA GLU A 211 10.77 -3.88 -11.86
C GLU A 211 10.74 -5.16 -12.71
N ASP A 212 10.87 -5.00 -14.03
CA ASP A 212 10.94 -6.15 -14.94
C ASP A 212 12.30 -6.86 -14.93
N ARG A 213 12.41 -7.97 -15.67
CA ARG A 213 13.63 -8.79 -15.75
C ARG A 213 14.86 -8.04 -16.30
N ASN A 214 14.64 -6.98 -17.08
CA ASN A 214 15.70 -6.16 -17.67
C ASN A 214 16.09 -4.97 -16.77
N GLY A 215 15.44 -4.81 -15.62
CA GLY A 215 15.65 -3.68 -14.71
C GLY A 215 14.88 -2.42 -15.11
N THR A 216 13.86 -2.53 -15.97
CA THR A 216 12.97 -1.40 -16.26
C THR A 216 11.90 -1.30 -15.18
N TYR A 217 11.72 -0.11 -14.65
CA TYR A 217 10.65 0.19 -13.70
C TYR A 217 9.37 0.58 -14.44
N TRP A 218 8.27 -0.05 -14.06
CA TRP A 218 6.94 0.16 -14.59
C TRP A 218 6.03 0.75 -13.51
N PHE A 219 5.14 1.66 -13.91
CA PHE A 219 4.22 2.34 -13.01
C PHE A 219 2.82 2.29 -13.60
N GLY A 220 1.87 1.73 -12.84
CA GLY A 220 0.45 1.81 -13.13
C GLY A 220 -0.12 3.08 -12.52
N PHE A 221 -0.49 4.06 -13.34
CA PHE A 221 -1.30 5.20 -12.89
C PHE A 221 -2.76 4.96 -13.27
N SER A 222 -3.72 5.59 -12.59
CA SER A 222 -5.14 5.46 -12.96
C SER A 222 -5.45 5.89 -14.41
N GLY A 223 -4.54 6.63 -15.05
CA GLY A 223 -4.63 7.03 -16.45
C GLY A 223 -3.86 6.16 -17.46
N GLY A 224 -3.11 5.14 -17.03
CA GLY A 224 -2.40 4.24 -17.95
C GLY A 224 -1.10 3.66 -17.40
N LEU A 225 -0.40 2.94 -18.29
CA LEU A 225 0.89 2.33 -18.01
C LEU A 225 2.04 3.28 -18.37
N PHE A 226 3.03 3.36 -17.50
CA PHE A 226 4.22 4.19 -17.68
C PHE A 226 5.47 3.38 -17.37
N ARG A 227 6.63 3.83 -17.86
CA ARG A 227 7.93 3.27 -17.52
C ARG A 227 8.98 4.35 -17.24
N LEU A 228 10.01 4.02 -16.48
CA LEU A 228 11.13 4.93 -16.25
C LEU A 228 12.09 4.93 -17.44
N GLU A 229 12.37 6.10 -18.00
CA GLU A 229 13.42 6.34 -18.98
C GLU A 229 14.38 7.41 -18.46
N GLY A 230 15.55 6.99 -17.98
CA GLY A 230 16.50 7.87 -17.30
C GLY A 230 15.91 8.43 -16.00
N SER A 231 15.55 9.71 -16.01
CA SER A 231 14.91 10.41 -14.87
C SER A 231 13.43 10.74 -15.11
N SER A 232 12.85 10.33 -16.23
CA SER A 232 11.51 10.69 -16.66
C SER A 232 10.58 9.48 -16.66
N ILE A 233 9.33 9.67 -16.23
CA ILE A 233 8.29 8.65 -16.29
C ILE A 233 7.52 8.84 -17.60
N VAL A 234 7.58 7.86 -18.50
CA VAL A 234 7.08 7.97 -19.88
C VAL A 234 5.88 7.06 -20.08
N HIS A 235 4.77 7.63 -20.58
CA HIS A 235 3.55 6.90 -20.93
C HIS A 235 3.82 5.88 -22.02
N VAL A 236 3.31 4.67 -21.82
CA VAL A 236 3.39 3.57 -22.76
C VAL A 236 2.04 3.45 -23.47
N PRO A 237 1.94 3.91 -24.74
CA PRO A 237 0.67 3.91 -25.45
C PRO A 237 0.24 2.49 -25.81
N GLN A 238 -1.07 2.27 -25.89
CA GLN A 238 -1.62 1.07 -26.50
C GLN A 238 -1.25 1.04 -27.98
N SER A 239 -0.46 0.06 -28.40
CA SER A 239 -0.23 -0.23 -29.82
C SER A 239 -1.53 -0.75 -30.43
N GLY A 240 -2.19 0.02 -31.30
CA GLY A 240 -3.35 -0.49 -32.06
C GLY A 240 -4.51 0.47 -32.38
N ARG A 241 -4.51 1.72 -31.92
CA ARG A 241 -5.34 2.76 -32.58
C ARG A 241 -4.44 3.56 -33.51
N GLY A 242 -4.35 3.08 -34.75
CA GLY A 242 -3.83 3.90 -35.84
C GLY A 242 -4.58 5.23 -35.85
N ASN A 243 -3.85 6.29 -36.15
CA ASN A 243 -4.41 7.54 -36.65
C ASN A 243 -5.19 7.24 -37.95
N SER A 244 -6.38 6.67 -37.87
CA SER A 244 -7.36 6.83 -38.94
C SER A 244 -8.05 8.16 -38.70
N LEU A 245 -7.57 9.15 -39.45
CA LEU A 245 -8.28 10.38 -39.77
C LEU A 245 -9.80 10.12 -39.82
N CYS A 246 -10.56 10.62 -38.85
CA CYS A 246 -11.94 11.00 -39.10
C CYS A 246 -11.89 12.23 -40.00
N GLY A 247 -11.66 12.00 -41.29
CA GLY A 247 -11.94 12.94 -42.35
C GLY A 247 -13.45 13.16 -42.38
N ARG A 248 -13.84 14.43 -42.35
CA ARG A 248 -15.16 14.92 -42.74
C ARG A 248 -15.57 14.29 -44.07
N VAL A 249 -16.79 13.79 -44.15
CA VAL A 249 -17.73 14.05 -45.26
C VAL A 249 -19.10 14.28 -44.65
#